data_AF-A0A839DWX7-F1
#
_entry.id   AF-A0A839DWX7-F1
#
_cell.length_a   1.000
_cell.length_b   1.000
_cell.length_c   1.000
_cell.angle_alpha   90.00
_cell.angle_beta   90.00
_cell.angle_gamma   90.00
#
_symmetry.space_group_name_H-M   'P 1'
#
loop_
_entity.id
_entity.type
_entity.pdbx_description
1 polymer ?
#
loop_
_entity_poly.entity_id
_entity_poly.type
_entity_poly.pdbx_seq_one_letter_code
_entity_poly.pdbx_strand_id
1 'polypeptide(L)' 'MLVTILATFAEFEVDLLRARTKEGMAIARAKGTLRGKWPKLSAKQQRELVRMHGTGEYTIADLAEVFTVSRTTVYRIM' A
#
# COMPACT_ATOMS: atom_id res chain seq x y z
N MET A 1 -12.38 41.78 -3.16
CA MET A 1 -12.21 41.65 -4.62
C MET A 1 -10.83 41.07 -4.97
N LEU A 2 -9.71 41.76 -4.68
CA LEU A 2 -8.36 41.25 -4.99
C LEU A 2 -8.03 39.89 -4.33
N VAL A 3 -8.29 39.75 -3.03
CA VAL A 3 -8.03 38.50 -2.28
C VAL A 3 -8.85 37.33 -2.84
N THR A 4 -10.09 37.59 -3.28
CA THR A 4 -10.95 36.58 -3.90
C THR A 4 -10.38 36.10 -5.22
N ILE A 5 -9.92 37.02 -6.07
CA ILE A 5 -9.28 36.68 -7.35
C ILE A 5 -8.02 35.85 -7.11
N LEU A 6 -7.15 36.27 -6.18
CA LEU A 6 -5.95 35.51 -5.82
C LEU A 6 -6.26 34.11 -5.30
N ALA A 7 -7.31 33.95 -4.49
CA ALA A 7 -7.76 32.64 -4.03
C ALA A 7 -8.21 31.74 -5.19
N THR A 8 -8.98 32.27 -6.15
CA THR A 8 -9.42 31.49 -7.32
C THR A 8 -8.25 31.04 -8.21
N PHE A 9 -7.21 31.87 -8.36
CA PHE A 9 -6.01 31.48 -9.09
C PHE A 9 -5.23 30.39 -8.36
N ALA A 10 -5.07 30.50 -7.03
CA ALA A 10 -4.41 29.49 -6.24
C ALA A 10 -5.13 28.12 -6.32
N GLU A 11 -6.47 28.12 -6.28
CA GLU A 11 -7.27 26.90 -6.46
C GLU A 11 -7.07 26.29 -7.86
N PHE A 12 -7.10 27.12 -8.90
CA PHE A 12 -6.87 26.69 -10.28
C PHE A 12 -5.50 26.04 -10.48
N GLU A 13 -4.44 26.65 -9.95
CA GLU A 13 -3.08 26.11 -10.04
C GLU A 13 -2.95 24.75 -9.35
N VAL A 14 -3.54 24.61 -8.16
CA VAL A 14 -3.55 23.35 -7.41
C VAL A 14 -4.33 22.27 -8.18
N ASP A 15 -5.45 22.62 -8.79
CA ASP A 15 -6.24 21.67 -9.58
C ASP A 15 -5.51 21.21 -10.84
N LEU A 16 -4.79 22.11 -11.51
CA LEU A 16 -3.93 21.75 -12.64
C LEU A 16 -2.79 20.81 -12.23
N LEU A 17 -2.18 21.04 -11.07
CA LEU A 17 -1.14 20.16 -10.51
C LEU A 17 -1.69 18.77 -10.19
N ARG A 18 -2.90 18.70 -9.60
CA ARG A 18 -3.60 17.44 -9.31
C ARG A 18 -3.94 16.69 -10.61
N ALA A 19 -4.40 17.37 -11.64
CA ALA A 19 -4.72 16.78 -12.94
C ALA A 19 -3.48 16.11 -13.55
N ARG A 20 -2.34 16.82 -13.60
CA ARG A 20 -1.06 16.26 -14.07
C ARG A 20 -0.59 15.07 -13.25
N THR A 21 -0.75 15.13 -11.93
CA THR A 21 -0.36 14.01 -11.05
C THR A 21 -1.22 12.77 -11.32
N LYS A 22 -2.53 12.95 -11.51
CA LYS A 22 -3.45 11.86 -11.87
C LYS A 22 -3.09 11.23 -13.21
N GLU A 23 -2.76 12.04 -14.22
CA GLU A 23 -2.30 11.56 -15.52
C GLU A 23 -1.00 10.76 -15.40
N GLY A 24 0.01 11.29 -14.69
CA GLY A 24 1.27 10.59 -14.43
C GLY A 24 1.05 9.26 -13.69
N MET A 25 0.16 9.23 -12.70
CA MET A 25 -0.23 7.99 -12.02
C MET A 25 -0.93 7.00 -12.94
N ALA A 26 -1.78 7.47 -13.87
CA ALA A 26 -2.44 6.60 -14.85
C ALA A 26 -1.42 5.95 -15.79
N ILE A 27 -0.43 6.72 -16.27
CA ILE A 27 0.68 6.20 -17.07
C ILE A 27 1.50 5.17 -16.27
N ALA A 28 1.84 5.47 -15.02
CA ALA A 28 2.59 4.53 -14.15
C ALA A 28 1.80 3.24 -13.86
N ARG A 29 0.47 3.33 -13.70
CA ARG A 29 -0.42 2.16 -13.60
C ARG A 29 -0.39 1.33 -14.87
N ALA A 30 -0.55 1.97 -16.04
CA ALA A 30 -0.52 1.27 -17.33
C ALA A 30 0.82 0.57 -17.58
N LYS A 31 1.94 1.16 -17.12
CA LYS A 31 3.28 0.54 -17.18
C LYS A 31 3.53 -0.51 -16.09
N GLY A 32 2.61 -0.70 -15.14
CA GLY A 32 2.78 -1.62 -14.02
C GLY A 32 3.87 -1.21 -13.00
N THR A 33 4.37 0.03 -13.08
CA THR A 33 5.41 0.54 -12.18
C THR A 33 4.83 1.19 -10.92
N LEU A 34 3.54 1.56 -10.93
CA LEU A 34 2.88 2.05 -9.73
C LEU A 34 2.73 0.91 -8.72
N ARG A 35 3.58 0.92 -7.70
CA ARG A 35 3.50 -0.03 -6.58
C ARG A 35 2.82 0.64 -5.40
N GLY A 36 1.85 -0.06 -4.81
CA GLY A 36 1.30 0.32 -3.51
C GLY A 36 2.32 0.07 -2.40
N LYS A 37 1.84 0.05 -1.15
CA LYS A 37 2.67 -0.32 -0.01
C LYS A 37 3.26 -1.72 -0.22
N TRP A 38 4.57 -1.82 -0.09
CA TRP A 38 5.27 -3.10 -0.17
C TRP A 38 4.75 -4.07 0.90
N PRO A 39 4.54 -5.36 0.57
CA PRO A 39 4.20 -6.38 1.56
C PRO A 39 5.25 -6.44 2.67
N LYS A 40 4.81 -6.65 3.92
CA LYS A 40 5.72 -6.76 5.07
C LYS A 40 6.58 -8.03 5.02
N LEU A 41 6.09 -9.08 4.37
CA LEU A 41 6.79 -10.35 4.22
C LEU A 41 7.12 -10.58 2.74
N SER A 42 8.33 -11.06 2.48
CA SER A 42 8.75 -11.52 1.16
C SER A 42 7.91 -12.73 0.71
N ALA A 43 7.87 -13.01 -0.59
CA ALA A 43 7.17 -14.18 -1.11
C ALA A 43 7.67 -15.51 -0.51
N LYS A 44 8.97 -15.58 -0.14
CA LYS A 44 9.54 -16.74 0.55
C LYS A 44 8.99 -16.87 1.98
N GLN A 45 8.94 -15.76 2.72
CA GLN A 45 8.39 -15.73 4.08
C GLN A 45 6.89 -16.04 4.09
N GLN A 46 6.13 -15.58 3.08
CA GLN A 46 4.71 -15.91 2.97
C GLN A 46 4.49 -17.41 2.76
N ARG A 47 5.25 -18.05 1.86
CA ARG A 47 5.19 -19.50 1.66
C ARG A 47 5.55 -20.27 2.94
N GLU A 48 6.57 -19.79 3.65
CA GLU A 48 6.99 -20.41 4.91
C GLU A 48 5.93 -20.26 6.00
N LEU A 49 5.29 -19.09 6.11
CA LEU A 49 4.18 -18.85 7.03
C LEU A 49 3.02 -19.82 6.76
N VAL A 50 2.63 -20.00 5.49
CA VAL A 50 1.56 -20.94 5.12
C VAL A 50 1.97 -22.38 5.42
N ARG A 51 3.23 -22.75 5.17
CA ARG A 51 3.78 -24.08 5.48
C ARG A 51 3.74 -24.36 6.98
N MET A 52 4.20 -23.41 7.80
CA MET A 52 4.21 -23.52 9.26
C MET A 52 2.79 -23.56 9.84
N HIS A 53 1.86 -22.78 9.29
CA HIS A 53 0.46 -22.90 9.69
C HIS A 53 -0.11 -24.29 9.38
N GLY A 54 0.25 -24.85 8.22
CA GLY A 54 -0.21 -26.17 7.78
C GLY A 54 0.25 -27.34 8.66
N THR A 55 1.26 -27.17 9.52
CA THR A 55 1.66 -28.21 10.48
C THR A 55 0.70 -28.35 11.65
N GLY A 56 -0.11 -27.31 11.92
CA GLY A 56 -1.00 -27.26 13.08
C GLY A 56 -0.30 -27.04 14.42
N GLU A 57 1.03 -26.87 14.42
CA GLU A 57 1.84 -26.70 15.64
C GLU A 57 1.87 -25.26 16.15
N TYR A 58 1.51 -24.29 15.31
CA TYR A 58 1.62 -22.86 15.61
C TYR A 58 0.24 -22.19 15.58
N THR A 59 -0.05 -21.37 16.59
CA THR A 59 -1.21 -20.49 16.55
C THR A 59 -0.92 -19.25 15.69
N ILE A 60 -1.98 -18.51 15.34
CA ILE A 60 -1.85 -17.22 14.64
C ILE A 60 -1.02 -16.22 15.46
N ALA A 61 -1.05 -16.30 16.79
CA ALA A 61 -0.25 -15.45 17.66
C ALA A 61 1.24 -15.82 17.54
N ASP A 62 1.56 -17.11 17.58
CA ASP A 62 2.95 -17.59 17.47
C ASP A 62 3.54 -17.22 16.10
N LEU A 63 2.78 -17.39 15.02
CA LEU A 63 3.21 -16.99 13.68
C LEU A 63 3.41 -15.47 13.57
N ALA A 64 2.55 -14.67 14.21
CA ALA A 64 2.71 -13.23 14.24
C ALA A 64 4.02 -12.81 14.93
N GLU A 65 4.38 -13.49 16.02
CA GLU A 65 5.64 -13.25 16.75
C GLU A 65 6.87 -13.71 15.94
N VAL A 66 6.86 -14.94 15.43
CA VAL A 66 7.95 -15.52 14.62
C VAL A 66 8.30 -14.65 13.42
N PHE A 67 7.28 -14.13 12.73
CA PHE A 67 7.48 -13.28 11.55
C PHE A 67 7.53 -11.78 11.88
N THR A 68 7.43 -11.39 13.16
CA THR A 68 7.43 -9.98 13.62
C THR A 68 6.38 -9.12 12.87
N VAL A 69 5.18 -9.67 12.70
CA VAL A 69 4.05 -9.01 12.02
C VAL A 69 2.81 -8.99 12.90
N SER A 70 1.82 -8.18 12.56
CA SER A 70 0.54 -8.22 13.28
C SER A 70 -0.26 -9.45 12.90
N ARG A 71 -1.15 -9.92 13.79
CA ARG A 71 -2.13 -10.98 13.49
C ARG A 71 -2.94 -10.68 12.21
N THR A 72 -3.29 -9.40 11.99
CA THR A 72 -3.97 -8.93 10.76
C THR A 72 -3.14 -9.13 9.49
N THR A 73 -1.81 -9.15 9.60
CA THR A 73 -0.93 -9.44 8.47
C THR A 73 -0.90 -10.94 8.19
N VAL A 74 -0.89 -11.77 9.23
CA VAL A 74 -0.99 -13.23 9.13
C VAL A 74 -2.31 -13.62 8.45
N TYR A 75 -3.45 -13.12 8.94
CA TYR A 75 -4.78 -13.35 8.34
C TYR A 75 -4.95 -12.85 6.90
N ARG A 76 -4.09 -11.95 6.42
CA ARG A 76 -4.15 -11.45 5.04
C ARG A 76 -3.38 -12.34 4.07
N ILE A 77 -2.41 -13.08 4.58
CA ILE A 77 -1.54 -13.97 3.82
C ILE A 77 -2.17 -15.36 3.72
N MET A 78 -2.87 -15.77 4.77
CA MET A 78 -3.73 -16.96 4.79
C MET A 78 -4.98 -16.74 3.95
#